data_AF-A0AAD7R989-F1
#
_entry.id   AF-A0AAD7R989-F1
#
_cell.length_a   1.000
_cell.length_b   1.000
_cell.length_c   1.000
_cell.angle_alpha   90.00
_cell.angle_beta   90.00
_cell.angle_gamma   90.00
#
_symmetry.space_group_name_H-M   'P 1'
#
loop_
_entity.id
_entity.type
_entity.pdbx_description
1 polymer ?
#
loop_
_entity_poly.entity_id
_entity_poly.type
_entity_poly.pdbx_seq_one_letter_code
_entity_poly.pdbx_strand_id
1 'polypeptide(L)'
;MTASEQFIYEANPHFDITRFTMSMELDVFVGNTTILDEEVYQLWLDGYTVSDAVRARGDSGVMQQWQTSTEVLHSDTMDQFRTFQMCERLLHCPSKLANQLLFQIPPHRQALLIERYYTFDSALARELLGKKLSKGTKKDLDDVSAKTGIILKSCRRQFDNFKRVFKVVEELKGPLVENIQHHFLLSDKLARDYAAVVFFANSRFETGKRKLQYLSFQDLAFCARQLISYWTVGAVDSSLEDVDVDLEKEFLHDLKDLKILISDKDMLDQHKSLVCAALRGKIKVFNEMEANFKNLSRALVNIASKLTHTKDVRDLFMDLVEKFIEPCRSDRWSVGDLRLFLTHYTSTTHNLDSFRHVVIWDRYMGVIKSCILKIPESHTTPHTKERLSSAAPKEGGRIRERERETERERERDEAGQKKQEIREEERSLRAKEEQSFADLRRRTSPAYFHTNNDTYTECTDGYQWDIESQHCKDVNECETIPEACKGEMKCFNHYGGYLCLPRSASVLTAPEPISQPEQGLPVEVNESFNPCPPRG
;
A
#
# COMPACT_ATOMS: atom_id res chain seq x y z
N MET A 1 51.62 13.82 48.95
CA MET A 1 52.58 12.80 48.44
C MET A 1 51.83 12.03 47.37
N THR A 2 52.26 11.93 46.11
CA THR A 2 53.40 12.51 45.35
C THR A 2 52.91 12.54 43.89
N ALA A 3 53.07 13.63 43.14
CA ALA A 3 54.25 13.99 42.33
C ALA A 3 54.65 12.93 41.27
N SER A 4 54.95 13.27 40.02
CA SER A 4 54.76 14.53 39.27
C SER A 4 55.09 14.34 37.76
N GLU A 5 54.68 15.30 36.91
CA GLU A 5 55.39 15.72 35.66
C GLU A 5 55.52 14.70 34.50
N GLN A 6 55.90 15.03 33.25
CA GLN A 6 56.24 16.26 32.47
C GLN A 6 55.84 15.95 30.98
N PHE A 7 55.78 16.80 29.95
CA PHE A 7 56.21 18.18 29.62
C PHE A 7 55.08 18.84 28.77
N ILE A 8 54.62 20.06 29.07
CA ILE A 8 54.95 21.38 28.43
C ILE A 8 54.21 21.74 27.11
N TYR A 9 53.78 23.01 27.06
CA TYR A 9 53.19 23.74 25.94
C TYR A 9 54.27 24.23 24.94
N GLU A 10 53.87 24.44 23.69
CA GLU A 10 54.20 25.69 23.01
C GLU A 10 52.99 26.15 22.16
N ALA A 11 52.85 27.46 21.95
CA ALA A 11 51.62 28.06 21.43
C ALA A 11 51.89 29.11 20.36
N ASN A 12 50.95 29.31 19.43
CA ASN A 12 50.76 30.61 18.79
C ASN A 12 49.30 30.81 18.36
N PRO A 13 48.73 32.03 18.47
CA PRO A 13 47.31 32.26 18.24
C PRO A 13 47.03 32.83 16.84
N HIS A 14 46.01 32.29 16.15
CA HIS A 14 45.13 33.05 15.26
C HIS A 14 43.87 32.22 14.97
N PHE A 15 42.82 32.41 15.75
CA PHE A 15 41.49 31.90 15.44
C PHE A 15 40.54 33.08 15.28
N ASP A 16 40.49 33.62 14.06
CA ASP A 16 39.62 34.74 13.72
C ASP A 16 38.16 34.25 13.64
N ILE A 17 37.28 34.84 14.45
CA ILE A 17 35.87 34.46 14.52
C ILE A 17 35.08 35.26 13.46
N THR A 18 35.44 35.09 12.19
CA THR A 18 34.69 35.67 11.06
C THR A 18 34.51 34.68 9.90
N ARG A 19 33.27 34.65 9.37
CA ARG A 19 32.86 33.95 8.13
C ARG A 19 33.15 32.44 8.03
N PHE A 20 32.40 31.66 8.80
CA PHE A 20 31.72 30.49 8.20
C PHE A 20 30.27 30.85 7.87
N THR A 21 30.09 31.59 6.77
CA THR A 21 28.79 31.62 6.09
C THR A 21 28.60 30.26 5.43
N MET A 22 27.70 29.43 5.95
CA MET A 22 27.26 28.23 5.24
C MET A 22 26.62 28.65 3.92
N SER A 23 27.35 28.51 2.82
CA SER A 23 26.76 28.41 1.50
C SER A 23 25.97 27.11 1.45
N MET A 24 24.65 27.22 1.66
CA MET A 24 23.74 26.17 1.22
C MET A 24 23.74 26.20 -0.31
N GLU A 25 24.67 25.45 -0.91
CA GLU A 25 24.62 25.13 -2.33
C GLU A 25 23.32 24.37 -2.57
N LEU A 26 22.42 25.02 -3.32
CA LEU A 26 21.05 24.56 -3.53
C LEU A 26 20.94 24.19 -5.00
N ASP A 27 21.18 22.91 -5.28
CA ASP A 27 21.18 22.35 -6.64
C ASP A 27 19.77 22.39 -7.26
N VAL A 28 19.44 23.52 -7.91
CA VAL A 28 18.19 23.66 -8.65
C VAL A 28 18.30 22.98 -10.01
N PHE A 29 18.05 21.67 -10.03
CA PHE A 29 17.81 20.93 -11.27
C PHE A 29 16.48 21.36 -11.90
N VAL A 30 16.53 22.35 -12.81
CA VAL A 30 15.39 22.70 -13.67
C VAL A 30 15.30 21.69 -14.82
N GLY A 31 14.69 20.54 -14.55
CA GLY A 31 14.20 19.64 -15.59
C GLY A 31 12.68 19.77 -15.76
N ASN A 32 12.18 19.24 -16.87
CA ASN A 32 10.74 19.08 -17.06
C ASN A 32 10.24 17.99 -16.11
N THR A 33 9.25 18.31 -15.27
CA THR A 33 8.58 17.31 -14.42
C THR A 33 8.10 16.15 -15.28
N THR A 34 8.39 14.91 -14.86
CA THR A 34 8.00 13.71 -15.60
C THR A 34 6.46 13.63 -15.66
N ILE A 35 5.90 13.90 -16.84
CA ILE A 35 4.45 13.90 -17.07
C ILE A 35 3.97 12.44 -17.11
N LEU A 36 3.28 12.03 -16.06
CA LEU A 36 2.68 10.71 -15.92
C LEU A 36 1.15 10.84 -15.97
N ASP A 37 0.52 10.11 -16.88
CA ASP A 37 -0.94 10.03 -17.01
C ASP A 37 -1.49 9.01 -16.00
N GLU A 38 -2.37 9.47 -15.10
CA GLU A 38 -2.93 8.67 -14.02
C GLU A 38 -3.91 7.58 -14.48
N GLU A 39 -4.59 7.79 -15.60
CA GLU A 39 -5.56 6.83 -16.17
C GLU A 39 -4.80 5.75 -16.95
N VAL A 40 -3.79 6.15 -17.73
CA VAL A 40 -2.88 5.20 -18.41
C VAL A 40 -2.11 4.37 -17.38
N TYR A 41 -1.71 4.97 -16.25
CA TYR A 41 -1.08 4.24 -15.16
C TYR A 41 -2.04 3.21 -14.54
N GLN A 42 -3.31 3.56 -14.33
CA GLN A 42 -4.29 2.60 -13.83
C GLN A 42 -4.51 1.44 -14.81
N LEU A 43 -4.65 1.72 -16.12
CA LEU A 43 -4.77 0.67 -17.15
C LEU A 43 -3.52 -0.23 -17.20
N TRP A 44 -2.32 0.34 -17.04
CA TRP A 44 -1.07 -0.42 -16.97
C TRP A 44 -1.03 -1.37 -15.76
N LEU A 45 -1.45 -0.88 -14.58
CA LEU A 45 -1.59 -1.64 -13.33
C LEU A 45 -2.61 -2.77 -13.48
N ASP A 46 -3.82 -2.44 -13.96
CA ASP A 46 -4.93 -3.38 -14.14
C ASP A 46 -4.60 -4.48 -15.14
N GLY A 47 -3.54 -4.30 -15.93
CA GLY A 47 -2.87 -5.37 -16.66
C GLY A 47 -3.12 -5.35 -18.16
N TYR A 48 -3.68 -4.25 -18.69
CA TYR A 48 -3.98 -4.09 -20.11
C TYR A 48 -2.71 -4.15 -20.98
N THR A 49 -2.91 -4.52 -22.25
CA THR A 49 -1.92 -4.27 -23.31
C THR A 49 -1.98 -2.81 -23.76
N VAL A 50 -0.98 -2.33 -24.52
CA VAL A 50 -1.05 -0.99 -25.14
C VAL A 50 -2.29 -0.87 -26.01
N SER A 51 -2.58 -1.86 -26.87
CA SER A 51 -3.71 -1.84 -27.78
C SER A 51 -5.08 -1.85 -27.07
N ASP A 52 -5.21 -2.56 -25.96
CA ASP A 52 -6.46 -2.55 -25.17
C ASP A 52 -6.61 -1.25 -24.35
N ALA A 53 -5.51 -0.70 -23.83
CA ALA A 53 -5.53 0.60 -23.14
C ALA A 53 -5.86 1.76 -24.10
N VAL A 54 -5.33 1.73 -25.33
CA VAL A 54 -5.69 2.70 -26.39
C VAL A 54 -7.17 2.61 -26.73
N ARG A 55 -7.76 1.40 -26.78
CA ARG A 55 -9.21 1.23 -26.99
C ARG A 55 -10.00 1.85 -25.84
N ALA A 56 -9.63 1.55 -24.59
CA ALA A 56 -10.30 2.11 -23.42
C ALA A 56 -10.23 3.66 -23.35
N ARG A 57 -9.10 4.27 -23.75
CA ARG A 57 -8.95 5.74 -23.87
C ARG A 57 -9.74 6.32 -25.06
N GLY A 58 -9.93 5.55 -26.13
CA GLY A 58 -10.82 5.92 -27.23
C GLY A 58 -12.29 5.95 -26.78
N ASP A 59 -12.74 4.88 -26.13
CA ASP A 59 -14.12 4.69 -25.68
C ASP A 59 -14.52 5.67 -24.56
N SER A 60 -13.57 6.19 -23.76
CA SER A 60 -13.81 7.24 -22.77
C SER A 60 -13.92 8.66 -23.35
N GLY A 61 -13.81 8.82 -24.68
CA GLY A 61 -14.05 10.10 -25.37
C GLY A 61 -12.84 11.02 -25.52
N VAL A 62 -11.64 10.60 -25.11
CA VAL A 62 -10.41 11.41 -25.17
C VAL A 62 -10.14 11.93 -26.60
N MET A 63 -10.38 11.12 -27.63
CA MET A 63 -10.20 11.54 -29.03
C MET A 63 -11.14 12.67 -29.45
N GLN A 64 -12.34 12.76 -28.86
CA GLN A 64 -13.32 13.81 -29.15
C GLN A 64 -13.03 15.10 -28.36
N GLN A 65 -12.56 14.98 -27.12
CA GLN A 65 -12.16 16.12 -26.29
C GLN A 65 -10.89 16.82 -26.82
N TRP A 66 -9.91 16.05 -27.30
CA TRP A 66 -8.57 16.56 -27.65
C TRP A 66 -8.27 16.58 -29.16
N GLN A 67 -9.24 16.22 -30.01
CA GLN A 67 -9.11 16.16 -31.48
C GLN A 67 -7.91 15.31 -31.98
N THR A 68 -7.49 14.32 -31.20
CA THR A 68 -6.28 13.53 -31.46
C THR A 68 -6.57 12.25 -32.26
N SER A 69 -5.60 11.78 -33.03
CA SER A 69 -5.73 10.53 -33.80
C SER A 69 -5.44 9.30 -32.93
N THR A 70 -5.99 8.15 -33.34
CA THR A 70 -5.73 6.85 -32.70
C THR A 70 -4.23 6.49 -32.70
N GLU A 71 -3.47 6.97 -33.68
CA GLU A 71 -2.02 6.73 -33.81
C GLU A 71 -1.23 7.53 -32.77
N VAL A 72 -1.56 8.82 -32.59
CA VAL A 72 -0.98 9.66 -31.53
C VAL A 72 -1.32 9.09 -30.15
N LEU A 73 -2.58 8.69 -29.95
CA LEU A 73 -3.03 8.03 -28.72
C LEU A 73 -2.28 6.70 -28.47
N HIS A 74 -1.92 5.97 -29.53
CA HIS A 74 -1.12 4.75 -29.43
C HIS A 74 0.34 5.02 -29.05
N SER A 75 1.00 6.03 -29.64
CA SER A 75 2.37 6.38 -29.23
C SER A 75 2.40 6.85 -27.79
N ASP A 76 1.54 7.80 -27.40
CA ASP A 76 1.46 8.31 -26.02
C ASP A 76 1.22 7.18 -25.00
N THR A 77 0.28 6.26 -25.28
CA THR A 77 0.04 5.10 -24.41
C THR A 77 1.27 4.17 -24.33
N MET A 78 1.95 3.95 -25.45
CA MET A 78 3.17 3.11 -25.51
C MET A 78 4.33 3.74 -24.73
N ASP A 79 4.51 5.06 -24.84
CA ASP A 79 5.60 5.79 -24.20
C ASP A 79 5.37 5.95 -22.70
N GLN A 80 4.14 6.25 -22.26
CA GLN A 80 3.75 6.15 -20.84
C GLN A 80 4.01 4.73 -20.28
N PHE A 81 3.63 3.67 -21.02
CA PHE A 81 3.89 2.28 -20.60
C PHE A 81 5.39 1.97 -20.47
N ARG A 82 6.24 2.50 -21.36
CA ARG A 82 7.71 2.40 -21.27
C ARG A 82 8.22 3.11 -20.01
N THR A 83 7.79 4.34 -19.75
CA THR A 83 8.17 5.10 -18.54
C THR A 83 7.77 4.37 -17.26
N PHE A 84 6.56 3.80 -17.19
CA PHE A 84 6.13 3.02 -16.03
C PHE A 84 6.98 1.77 -15.81
N GLN A 85 7.35 1.05 -16.88
CA GLN A 85 8.22 -0.12 -16.80
C GLN A 85 9.64 0.22 -16.33
N MET A 86 10.16 1.39 -16.69
CA MET A 86 11.43 1.90 -16.13
C MET A 86 11.29 2.27 -14.64
N CYS A 87 10.17 2.88 -14.25
CA CYS A 87 9.86 3.23 -12.86
C CYS A 87 9.58 2.00 -11.97
N GLU A 88 9.11 0.88 -12.52
CA GLU A 88 8.75 -0.36 -11.78
C GLU A 88 9.89 -0.85 -10.87
N ARG A 89 11.14 -0.75 -11.33
CA ARG A 89 12.33 -1.14 -10.55
C ARG A 89 12.56 -0.28 -9.31
N LEU A 90 12.10 0.97 -9.34
CA LEU A 90 12.14 1.92 -8.21
C LEU A 90 10.96 1.69 -7.27
N LEU A 91 9.76 1.41 -7.81
CA LEU A 91 8.57 1.04 -7.04
C LEU A 91 8.76 -0.26 -6.24
N HIS A 92 9.72 -1.11 -6.61
CA HIS A 92 10.13 -2.26 -5.80
C HIS A 92 10.87 -1.90 -4.49
N CYS A 93 11.38 -0.66 -4.36
CA CYS A 93 12.08 -0.18 -3.18
C CYS A 93 11.73 1.31 -2.97
N PRO A 94 10.52 1.62 -2.45
CA PRO A 94 9.95 2.98 -2.46
C PRO A 94 10.86 4.09 -1.89
N SER A 95 11.68 3.79 -0.87
CA SER A 95 12.68 4.70 -0.31
C SER A 95 13.77 5.17 -1.30
N LYS A 96 13.91 4.52 -2.46
CA LYS A 96 14.82 4.92 -3.55
C LYS A 96 14.16 5.77 -4.63
N LEU A 97 12.82 5.91 -4.64
CA LEU A 97 12.11 6.70 -5.65
C LEU A 97 12.36 8.22 -5.48
N ALA A 98 12.61 8.67 -4.25
CA ALA A 98 12.95 10.06 -3.94
C ALA A 98 14.42 10.43 -4.25
N ASN A 99 15.32 9.44 -4.26
CA ASN A 99 16.77 9.63 -4.27
C ASN A 99 17.42 9.28 -5.62
N GLN A 100 16.66 9.39 -6.71
CA GLN A 100 17.10 9.05 -8.07
C GLN A 100 16.98 10.26 -9.00
N LEU A 101 17.89 10.36 -9.97
CA LEU A 101 18.04 11.53 -10.84
C LEU A 101 17.42 11.34 -12.25
N LEU A 102 16.79 10.19 -12.52
CA LEU A 102 16.27 9.83 -13.84
C LEU A 102 14.86 10.37 -14.10
N PHE A 103 14.04 10.48 -13.04
CA PHE A 103 12.64 10.93 -13.13
C PHE A 103 12.38 12.04 -12.11
N GLN A 104 12.10 13.25 -12.59
CA GLN A 104 11.71 14.38 -11.76
C GLN A 104 10.22 14.28 -11.43
N ILE A 105 9.90 13.47 -10.42
CA ILE A 105 8.54 13.18 -9.95
C ILE A 105 8.31 13.92 -8.63
N PRO A 106 7.36 14.87 -8.55
CA PRO A 106 7.01 15.57 -7.31
C PRO A 106 6.61 14.60 -6.17
N PRO A 107 6.91 14.88 -4.89
CA PRO A 107 6.66 13.95 -3.78
C PRO A 107 5.22 13.44 -3.67
N HIS A 108 4.23 14.28 -3.98
CA HIS A 108 2.82 13.86 -4.00
C HIS A 108 2.52 12.82 -5.10
N ARG A 109 3.17 12.93 -6.26
CA ARG A 109 3.08 11.92 -7.34
C ARG A 109 3.85 10.66 -6.98
N GLN A 110 5.00 10.77 -6.31
CA GLN A 110 5.72 9.58 -5.81
C GLN A 110 4.83 8.75 -4.89
N ALA A 111 4.20 9.39 -3.89
CA ALA A 111 3.26 8.73 -2.98
C ALA A 111 2.07 8.09 -3.72
N LEU A 112 1.49 8.79 -4.71
CA LEU A 112 0.39 8.26 -5.52
C LEU A 112 0.78 7.00 -6.30
N LEU A 113 1.95 7.01 -6.96
CA LEU A 113 2.47 5.87 -7.72
C LEU A 113 2.71 4.67 -6.79
N ILE A 114 3.33 4.90 -5.64
CA ILE A 114 3.60 3.88 -4.62
C ILE A 114 2.29 3.26 -4.11
N GLU A 115 1.34 4.08 -3.64
CA GLU A 115 0.06 3.60 -3.08
C GLU A 115 -0.76 2.83 -4.13
N ARG A 116 -0.84 3.32 -5.39
CA ARG A 116 -1.55 2.60 -6.47
C ARG A 116 -0.82 1.33 -6.91
N TYR A 117 0.51 1.31 -6.98
CA TYR A 117 1.29 0.11 -7.34
C TYR A 117 1.05 -1.03 -6.34
N TYR A 118 1.03 -0.69 -5.04
CA TYR A 118 0.78 -1.62 -3.94
C TYR A 118 -0.71 -1.86 -3.65
N THR A 119 -1.63 -1.04 -4.17
CA THR A 119 -3.07 -1.33 -4.08
C THR A 119 -3.37 -2.68 -4.74
N PHE A 120 -4.25 -3.47 -4.11
CA PHE A 120 -4.57 -4.83 -4.51
C PHE A 120 -6.07 -5.15 -4.38
N ASP A 121 -6.54 -6.09 -5.19
CA ASP A 121 -7.91 -6.56 -5.21
C ASP A 121 -8.23 -7.42 -3.99
N SER A 122 -9.28 -7.05 -3.26
CA SER A 122 -9.80 -7.86 -2.15
C SER A 122 -10.24 -9.26 -2.60
N ALA A 123 -10.64 -9.43 -3.88
CA ALA A 123 -10.97 -10.74 -4.44
C ALA A 123 -9.72 -11.63 -4.64
N LEU A 124 -8.63 -11.07 -5.19
CA LEU A 124 -7.36 -11.79 -5.35
C LEU A 124 -6.77 -12.14 -3.98
N ALA A 125 -6.70 -11.16 -3.07
CA ALA A 125 -6.20 -11.37 -1.71
C ALA A 125 -6.99 -12.47 -1.00
N ARG A 126 -8.33 -12.50 -1.14
CA ARG A 126 -9.19 -13.53 -0.54
C ARG A 126 -8.89 -14.96 -1.01
N GLU A 127 -8.48 -15.13 -2.27
CA GLU A 127 -8.11 -16.43 -2.85
C GLU A 127 -6.67 -16.86 -2.51
N LEU A 128 -5.81 -15.93 -2.08
CA LEU A 128 -4.42 -16.19 -1.67
C LEU A 128 -4.27 -16.33 -0.15
N LEU A 129 -5.19 -15.78 0.64
CA LEU A 129 -5.08 -15.67 2.10
C LEU A 129 -4.92 -17.03 2.79
N GLY A 130 -3.85 -17.20 3.56
CA GLY A 130 -3.50 -18.45 4.26
C GLY A 130 -2.63 -19.41 3.45
N LYS A 131 -2.48 -19.23 2.13
CA LYS A 131 -1.56 -20.01 1.29
C LYS A 131 -0.12 -19.52 1.48
N LYS A 132 0.86 -20.44 1.54
CA LYS A 132 2.29 -20.06 1.53
C LYS A 132 2.63 -19.39 0.20
N LEU A 133 3.15 -18.17 0.22
CA LEU A 133 3.44 -17.34 -0.97
C LEU A 133 4.61 -17.91 -1.82
N SER A 134 4.34 -18.97 -2.57
CA SER A 134 5.35 -19.88 -3.14
C SER A 134 5.43 -19.86 -4.68
N LYS A 135 6.44 -20.55 -5.24
CA LYS A 135 6.50 -20.82 -6.70
C LYS A 135 5.33 -21.69 -7.19
N GLY A 136 4.69 -22.47 -6.32
CA GLY A 136 3.47 -23.22 -6.66
C GLY A 136 2.29 -22.27 -6.83
N THR A 137 2.00 -21.49 -5.79
CA THR A 137 0.93 -20.48 -5.75
C THR A 137 0.99 -19.46 -6.87
N LYS A 138 2.19 -19.19 -7.43
CA LYS A 138 2.35 -18.32 -8.60
C LYS A 138 1.84 -18.94 -9.92
N LYS A 139 1.80 -20.28 -10.04
CA LYS A 139 1.19 -20.99 -11.17
C LYS A 139 -0.34 -20.97 -11.07
N ASP A 140 -0.85 -21.19 -9.86
CA ASP A 140 -2.29 -21.16 -9.55
C ASP A 140 -2.96 -19.80 -9.84
N LEU A 141 -2.18 -18.73 -10.10
CA LEU A 141 -2.70 -17.40 -10.46
C LEU A 141 -3.47 -17.39 -11.78
N ASP A 142 -3.19 -18.34 -12.68
CA ASP A 142 -3.89 -18.44 -13.97
C ASP A 142 -5.36 -18.87 -13.72
N ASP A 143 -5.59 -19.85 -12.82
CA ASP A 143 -6.93 -20.24 -12.36
C ASP A 143 -7.60 -19.15 -11.52
N VAL A 144 -6.85 -18.46 -10.65
CA VAL A 144 -7.41 -17.38 -9.82
C VAL A 144 -7.79 -16.16 -10.67
N SER A 145 -7.05 -15.87 -11.74
CA SER A 145 -7.41 -14.87 -12.75
C SER A 145 -8.75 -15.24 -13.41
N ALA A 146 -8.90 -16.48 -13.90
CA ALA A 146 -10.15 -16.97 -14.49
C ALA A 146 -11.33 -16.95 -13.49
N LYS A 147 -11.09 -17.22 -12.21
CA LYS A 147 -12.12 -17.21 -11.15
C LYS A 147 -12.55 -15.80 -10.73
N THR A 148 -11.64 -14.83 -10.71
CA THR A 148 -11.89 -13.46 -10.22
C THR A 148 -12.26 -12.47 -11.32
N GLY A 149 -11.87 -12.74 -12.57
CA GLY A 149 -11.97 -11.81 -13.71
C GLY A 149 -10.84 -10.77 -13.77
N ILE A 150 -9.92 -10.77 -12.80
CA ILE A 150 -8.77 -9.84 -12.77
C ILE A 150 -7.73 -10.32 -13.80
N ILE A 151 -7.21 -9.39 -14.61
CA ILE A 151 -6.24 -9.73 -15.66
C ILE A 151 -4.95 -10.28 -15.02
N LEU A 152 -4.47 -11.40 -15.57
CA LEU A 152 -3.35 -12.18 -15.06
C LEU A 152 -2.04 -11.37 -14.82
N LYS A 153 -1.79 -10.31 -15.62
CA LYS A 153 -0.67 -9.38 -15.41
C LYS A 153 -0.80 -8.64 -14.07
N SER A 154 -1.99 -8.15 -13.74
CA SER A 154 -2.29 -7.52 -12.44
C SER A 154 -2.21 -8.53 -11.30
N CYS A 155 -2.78 -9.73 -11.46
CA CYS A 155 -2.66 -10.83 -10.48
C CYS A 155 -1.20 -11.14 -10.13
N ARG A 156 -0.31 -11.17 -11.14
CA ARG A 156 1.12 -11.41 -10.96
C ARG A 156 1.84 -10.24 -10.26
N ARG A 157 1.53 -8.97 -10.59
CA ARG A 157 2.02 -7.77 -9.87
C ARG A 157 1.68 -7.84 -8.40
N GLN A 158 0.39 -8.00 -8.09
CA GLN A 158 -0.13 -8.01 -6.72
C GLN A 158 0.46 -9.17 -5.90
N PHE A 159 0.57 -10.37 -6.48
CA PHE A 159 1.22 -11.52 -5.84
C PHE A 159 2.71 -11.29 -5.55
N ASP A 160 3.46 -10.72 -6.50
CA ASP A 160 4.86 -10.39 -6.25
C ASP A 160 5.02 -9.24 -5.24
N ASN A 161 4.07 -8.30 -5.17
CA ASN A 161 4.01 -7.29 -4.11
C ASN A 161 3.75 -7.92 -2.72
N PHE A 162 2.79 -8.84 -2.58
CA PHE A 162 2.59 -9.60 -1.33
C PHE A 162 3.88 -10.32 -0.91
N LYS A 163 4.60 -10.95 -1.85
CA LYS A 163 5.89 -11.59 -1.58
C LYS A 163 7.01 -10.62 -1.22
N ARG A 164 7.03 -9.42 -1.80
CA ARG A 164 8.04 -8.39 -1.51
C ARG A 164 7.86 -7.82 -0.11
N VAL A 165 6.61 -7.51 0.27
CA VAL A 165 6.27 -7.08 1.63
C VAL A 165 6.60 -8.19 2.63
N PHE A 166 6.11 -9.42 2.39
CA PHE A 166 6.35 -10.57 3.26
C PHE A 166 7.84 -10.79 3.54
N LYS A 167 8.70 -10.86 2.51
CA LYS A 167 10.14 -11.08 2.73
C LYS A 167 10.80 -9.97 3.54
N VAL A 168 10.46 -8.70 3.28
CA VAL A 168 11.08 -7.58 3.99
C VAL A 168 10.69 -7.60 5.48
N VAL A 169 9.44 -7.91 5.82
CA VAL A 169 8.98 -7.91 7.22
C VAL A 169 9.27 -9.22 7.97
N GLU A 170 9.48 -10.34 7.29
CA GLU A 170 9.99 -11.60 7.86
C GLU A 170 11.44 -11.44 8.39
N GLU A 171 12.17 -10.41 7.94
CA GLU A 171 13.54 -10.08 8.35
C GLU A 171 13.60 -8.91 9.40
N LEU A 172 12.46 -8.39 9.87
CA LEU A 172 12.37 -7.20 10.75
C LEU A 172 11.67 -7.49 12.08
N LYS A 173 12.24 -6.99 13.19
CA LYS A 173 11.56 -6.91 14.50
C LYS A 173 10.67 -5.67 14.59
N GLY A 174 9.67 -5.67 15.48
CA GLY A 174 8.84 -4.49 15.76
C GLY A 174 7.43 -4.56 15.14
N PRO A 175 6.59 -3.53 15.38
CA PRO A 175 5.20 -3.53 14.96
C PRO A 175 5.05 -3.68 13.43
N LEU A 176 4.41 -4.77 12.99
CA LEU A 176 4.29 -5.13 11.56
C LEU A 176 3.73 -4.00 10.68
N VAL A 177 2.71 -3.28 11.16
CA VAL A 177 2.07 -2.19 10.40
C VAL A 177 3.08 -1.05 10.17
N GLU A 178 3.78 -0.63 11.22
CA GLU A 178 4.79 0.43 11.15
C GLU A 178 5.98 0.01 10.28
N ASN A 179 6.43 -1.25 10.39
CA ASN A 179 7.48 -1.78 9.53
C ASN A 179 7.10 -1.74 8.04
N ILE A 180 5.84 -2.01 7.70
CA ILE A 180 5.33 -1.87 6.32
C ILE A 180 5.28 -0.40 5.91
N GLN A 181 4.78 0.50 6.76
CA GLN A 181 4.68 1.94 6.46
C GLN A 181 6.05 2.56 6.20
N HIS A 182 7.04 2.32 7.05
CA HIS A 182 8.38 2.92 6.90
C HIS A 182 9.16 2.37 5.69
N HIS A 183 9.04 1.07 5.37
CA HIS A 183 9.79 0.47 4.27
C HIS A 183 9.13 0.63 2.89
N PHE A 184 7.80 0.71 2.85
CA PHE A 184 7.05 0.77 1.58
C PHE A 184 6.29 2.09 1.37
N LEU A 185 6.29 3.02 2.33
CA LEU A 185 5.67 4.35 2.24
C LEU A 185 4.16 4.31 1.92
N LEU A 186 3.47 3.29 2.44
CA LEU A 186 2.04 3.04 2.23
C LEU A 186 1.16 3.74 3.26
N SER A 187 -0.10 4.00 2.91
CA SER A 187 -1.11 4.48 3.86
C SER A 187 -1.33 3.49 5.02
N ASP A 188 -1.73 4.01 6.19
CA ASP A 188 -2.09 3.19 7.37
C ASP A 188 -3.08 2.06 7.01
N LYS A 189 -4.11 2.38 6.22
CA LYS A 189 -5.11 1.41 5.77
C LYS A 189 -4.47 0.30 4.92
N LEU A 190 -3.69 0.66 3.91
CA LEU A 190 -3.07 -0.31 3.01
C LEU A 190 -2.01 -1.15 3.74
N ALA A 191 -1.23 -0.55 4.64
CA ALA A 191 -0.28 -1.23 5.50
C ALA A 191 -0.96 -2.24 6.46
N ARG A 192 -2.10 -1.89 7.06
CA ARG A 192 -2.90 -2.80 7.89
C ARG A 192 -3.50 -3.96 7.10
N ASP A 193 -3.92 -3.71 5.86
CA ASP A 193 -4.44 -4.76 4.98
C ASP A 193 -3.30 -5.68 4.48
N TYR A 194 -2.10 -5.15 4.21
CA TYR A 194 -0.88 -5.96 3.97
C TYR A 194 -0.45 -6.77 5.20
N ALA A 195 -0.50 -6.18 6.40
CA ALA A 195 -0.16 -6.84 7.65
C ALA A 195 -1.04 -8.09 7.88
N ALA A 196 -2.34 -7.99 7.57
CA ALA A 196 -3.25 -9.13 7.58
C ALA A 196 -2.83 -10.22 6.58
N VAL A 197 -2.45 -9.88 5.34
CA VAL A 197 -1.97 -10.86 4.35
C VAL A 197 -0.70 -11.58 4.84
N VAL A 198 0.27 -10.84 5.38
CA VAL A 198 1.52 -11.39 5.92
C VAL A 198 1.25 -12.35 7.08
N PHE A 199 0.48 -11.90 8.07
CA PHE A 199 0.13 -12.70 9.26
C PHE A 199 -0.59 -14.00 8.87
N PHE A 200 -1.60 -13.93 7.99
CA PHE A 200 -2.28 -15.12 7.47
C PHE A 200 -1.32 -16.06 6.72
N ALA A 201 -0.38 -15.53 5.93
CA ALA A 201 0.59 -16.33 5.17
C ALA A 201 1.65 -17.01 6.06
N ASN A 202 2.06 -16.38 7.17
CA ASN A 202 2.98 -16.97 8.15
C ASN A 202 2.30 -18.12 8.92
N SER A 203 1.22 -17.82 9.64
CA SER A 203 0.53 -18.82 10.48
C SER A 203 -0.19 -19.92 9.66
N ARG A 204 -0.54 -19.61 8.40
CA ARG A 204 -1.27 -20.46 7.43
C ARG A 204 -2.66 -20.88 7.88
N PHE A 205 -3.44 -19.92 8.40
CA PHE A 205 -4.84 -20.14 8.72
C PHE A 205 -5.63 -20.65 7.51
N GLU A 206 -6.56 -21.58 7.75
CA GLU A 206 -7.42 -22.15 6.74
C GLU A 206 -8.57 -21.17 6.41
N THR A 207 -8.64 -20.74 5.14
CA THR A 207 -9.66 -19.81 4.65
C THR A 207 -10.40 -20.33 3.40
N GLY A 208 -9.95 -21.42 2.78
CA GLY A 208 -10.46 -21.91 1.50
C GLY A 208 -11.68 -22.82 1.62
N LYS A 209 -11.88 -23.46 2.78
CA LYS A 209 -13.01 -24.35 3.06
C LYS A 209 -14.38 -23.69 2.82
N ARG A 210 -15.33 -24.46 2.27
CA ARG A 210 -16.66 -24.00 1.82
C ARG A 210 -17.44 -23.19 2.87
N LYS A 211 -17.33 -23.54 4.16
CA LYS A 211 -17.99 -22.82 5.27
C LYS A 211 -17.42 -21.41 5.57
N LEU A 212 -16.32 -21.00 4.93
CA LEU A 212 -15.72 -19.67 5.07
C LEU A 212 -15.78 -18.84 3.77
N GLN A 213 -16.29 -19.40 2.66
CA GLN A 213 -16.24 -18.75 1.34
C GLN A 213 -17.17 -17.52 1.20
N TYR A 214 -18.10 -17.28 2.13
CA TYR A 214 -18.91 -16.05 2.15
C TYR A 214 -18.17 -14.85 2.76
N LEU A 215 -17.14 -15.09 3.58
CA LEU A 215 -16.35 -14.03 4.22
C LEU A 215 -15.50 -13.31 3.17
N SER A 216 -15.55 -11.97 3.17
CA SER A 216 -14.67 -11.15 2.35
C SER A 216 -13.23 -11.15 2.89
N PHE A 217 -12.29 -10.63 2.10
CA PHE A 217 -10.95 -10.33 2.60
C PHE A 217 -11.00 -9.37 3.81
N GLN A 218 -11.86 -8.36 3.80
CA GLN A 218 -11.95 -7.36 4.86
C GLN A 218 -12.52 -7.93 6.17
N ASP A 219 -13.39 -8.94 6.12
CA ASP A 219 -13.85 -9.66 7.32
C ASP A 219 -12.71 -10.43 7.98
N LEU A 220 -11.92 -11.15 7.18
CA LEU A 220 -10.76 -11.89 7.66
C LEU A 220 -9.61 -10.96 8.09
N ALA A 221 -9.41 -9.83 7.40
CA ALA A 221 -8.43 -8.81 7.78
C ALA A 221 -8.79 -8.12 9.10
N PHE A 222 -10.07 -7.88 9.38
CA PHE A 222 -10.53 -7.44 10.69
C PHE A 222 -10.16 -8.45 11.78
N CYS A 223 -10.42 -9.75 11.55
CA CYS A 223 -10.04 -10.81 12.49
C CYS A 223 -8.51 -10.91 12.68
N ALA A 224 -7.72 -10.75 11.61
CA ALA A 224 -6.26 -10.67 11.69
C ALA A 224 -5.80 -9.51 12.57
N ARG A 225 -6.38 -8.31 12.41
CA ARG A 225 -6.06 -7.15 13.27
C ARG A 225 -6.32 -7.44 14.74
N GLN A 226 -7.40 -8.17 15.08
CA GLN A 226 -7.64 -8.60 16.47
C GLN A 226 -6.61 -9.63 16.94
N LEU A 227 -6.26 -10.62 16.12
CA LEU A 227 -5.25 -11.62 16.46
C LEU A 227 -3.85 -10.99 16.65
N ILE A 228 -3.48 -10.00 15.83
CA ILE A 228 -2.22 -9.25 15.98
C ILE A 228 -2.25 -8.38 17.25
N SER A 229 -3.30 -7.57 17.44
CA SER A 229 -3.39 -6.65 18.60
C SER A 229 -3.57 -7.33 19.96
N TYR A 230 -3.70 -8.66 20.03
CA TYR A 230 -3.87 -9.36 21.30
C TYR A 230 -3.05 -10.66 21.45
N TRP A 231 -2.73 -11.42 20.39
CA TRP A 231 -2.17 -12.78 20.51
C TRP A 231 -0.74 -12.95 19.95
N THR A 232 -0.11 -11.92 19.40
CA THR A 232 1.33 -11.95 19.05
C THR A 232 2.20 -11.46 20.21
N VAL A 233 3.51 -11.68 20.11
CA VAL A 233 4.48 -11.18 21.09
C VAL A 233 4.42 -9.64 21.13
N GLY A 234 4.61 -9.04 22.31
CA GLY A 234 4.57 -7.59 22.51
C GLY A 234 3.17 -6.95 22.47
N ALA A 235 2.10 -7.74 22.29
CA ALA A 235 0.73 -7.22 22.21
C ALA A 235 0.16 -6.67 23.54
N VAL A 236 0.82 -6.96 24.67
CA VAL A 236 0.40 -6.50 26.02
C VAL A 236 1.55 -5.79 26.74
N ASP A 237 2.78 -6.29 26.62
CA ASP A 237 3.98 -5.66 27.16
C ASP A 237 4.84 -5.03 26.04
N SER A 238 4.80 -3.70 25.95
CA SER A 238 5.63 -2.92 24.99
C SER A 238 7.09 -2.76 25.43
N SER A 239 7.52 -3.50 26.46
CA SER A 239 8.82 -3.42 27.12
C SER A 239 9.86 -4.41 26.55
N LEU A 240 9.43 -5.32 25.67
CA LEU A 240 10.29 -6.34 25.06
C LEU A 240 10.82 -5.89 23.69
N GLU A 241 12.14 -5.92 23.52
CA GLU A 241 12.81 -5.59 22.25
C GLU A 241 12.63 -6.67 21.15
N ASP A 242 11.94 -7.77 21.47
CA ASP A 242 11.63 -8.91 20.59
C ASP A 242 10.13 -8.99 20.25
N VAL A 243 9.57 -7.90 19.72
CA VAL A 243 8.22 -7.88 19.15
C VAL A 243 8.21 -8.65 17.82
N ASP A 244 7.87 -9.93 17.89
CA ASP A 244 7.65 -10.83 16.75
C ASP A 244 6.16 -10.86 16.33
N VAL A 245 5.92 -11.03 15.03
CA VAL A 245 4.61 -11.24 14.39
C VAL A 245 4.07 -12.65 14.66
N ASP A 246 4.91 -13.58 15.09
CA ASP A 246 4.50 -14.92 15.49
C ASP A 246 3.54 -14.89 16.69
N LEU A 247 2.62 -15.88 16.72
CA LEU A 247 1.69 -16.04 17.84
C LEU A 247 2.44 -16.42 19.12
N GLU A 248 2.08 -15.81 20.23
CA GLU A 248 2.76 -15.97 21.51
C GLU A 248 2.53 -17.39 22.08
N LYS A 249 3.57 -18.21 22.00
CA LYS A 249 3.49 -19.66 22.29
C LYS A 249 3.21 -19.98 23.76
N GLU A 250 3.59 -19.08 24.67
CA GLU A 250 3.33 -19.18 26.11
C GLU A 250 1.86 -18.88 26.42
N PHE A 251 1.34 -17.70 26.07
CA PHE A 251 -0.10 -17.40 26.17
C PHE A 251 -0.98 -18.46 25.51
N LEU A 252 -0.62 -18.96 24.31
CA LEU A 252 -1.38 -20.05 23.67
C LEU A 252 -1.36 -21.34 24.49
N HIS A 253 -0.29 -21.64 25.25
CA HIS A 253 -0.21 -22.76 26.19
C HIS A 253 -1.22 -22.59 27.33
N ASP A 254 -1.22 -21.42 27.95
CA ASP A 254 -2.01 -21.09 29.15
C ASP A 254 -3.53 -21.10 28.91
N LEU A 255 -3.96 -21.00 27.65
CA LEU A 255 -5.36 -21.22 27.25
C LEU A 255 -5.92 -22.60 27.66
N LYS A 256 -5.06 -23.56 28.02
CA LYS A 256 -5.49 -24.84 28.62
C LYS A 256 -6.10 -24.68 30.01
N ASP A 257 -5.64 -23.73 30.83
CA ASP A 257 -6.09 -23.59 32.21
C ASP A 257 -7.53 -23.06 32.29
N LEU A 258 -7.96 -22.31 31.28
CA LEU A 258 -9.36 -21.90 31.09
C LEU A 258 -10.34 -23.07 31.14
N LYS A 259 -9.87 -24.31 30.87
CA LYS A 259 -10.66 -25.55 30.97
C LYS A 259 -11.23 -25.81 32.37
N ILE A 260 -10.72 -25.17 33.43
CA ILE A 260 -11.33 -25.21 34.77
C ILE A 260 -12.81 -24.77 34.74
N LEU A 261 -13.14 -23.73 33.95
CA LEU A 261 -14.48 -23.12 33.82
C LEU A 261 -15.56 -24.07 33.29
N ILE A 262 -15.16 -25.19 32.66
CA ILE A 262 -16.09 -26.21 32.13
C ILE A 262 -15.90 -27.60 32.77
N SER A 263 -14.89 -27.77 33.62
CA SER A 263 -14.54 -29.03 34.28
C SER A 263 -15.02 -29.04 35.73
N ASP A 264 -14.91 -27.92 36.43
CA ASP A 264 -15.64 -27.68 37.66
C ASP A 264 -17.13 -27.47 37.32
N LYS A 265 -17.98 -28.38 37.81
CA LYS A 265 -19.42 -28.34 37.57
C LYS A 265 -20.07 -27.14 38.25
N ASP A 266 -19.65 -26.83 39.47
CA ASP A 266 -20.33 -25.86 40.32
C ASP A 266 -19.90 -24.44 39.93
N MET A 267 -18.65 -24.24 39.50
CA MET A 267 -18.21 -23.03 38.79
C MET A 267 -19.00 -22.80 37.49
N LEU A 268 -19.22 -23.85 36.68
CA LEU A 268 -20.00 -23.75 35.45
C LEU A 268 -21.49 -23.43 35.70
N ASP A 269 -22.08 -23.96 36.77
CA ASP A 269 -23.46 -23.67 37.16
C ASP A 269 -23.61 -22.28 37.82
N GLN A 270 -22.60 -21.81 38.56
CA GLN A 270 -22.53 -20.42 39.05
C GLN A 270 -22.39 -19.44 37.87
N HIS A 271 -21.52 -19.72 36.90
CA HIS A 271 -21.35 -18.90 35.69
C HIS A 271 -22.65 -18.84 34.87
N LYS A 272 -23.31 -20.00 34.67
CA LYS A 272 -24.65 -20.05 34.06
C LYS A 272 -25.62 -19.12 34.80
N SER A 273 -25.68 -19.23 36.13
CA SER A 273 -26.64 -18.48 36.95
C SER A 273 -26.44 -16.97 36.83
N LEU A 274 -25.19 -16.51 36.85
CA LEU A 274 -24.83 -15.09 36.66
C LEU A 274 -25.21 -14.58 35.26
N VAL A 275 -24.91 -15.34 34.20
CA VAL A 275 -25.26 -14.95 32.82
C VAL A 275 -26.77 -14.96 32.60
N CYS A 276 -27.49 -15.95 33.14
CA CYS A 276 -28.94 -16.02 33.07
C CYS A 276 -29.61 -14.85 33.82
N ALA A 277 -29.09 -14.48 35.00
CA ALA A 277 -29.55 -13.29 35.73
C ALA A 277 -29.28 -11.99 34.95
N ALA A 278 -28.12 -11.89 34.30
CA ALA A 278 -27.75 -10.71 33.50
C ALA A 278 -28.57 -10.56 32.21
N LEU A 279 -29.01 -11.65 31.58
CA LEU A 279 -29.67 -11.66 30.26
C LEU A 279 -31.21 -11.81 30.30
N ARG A 280 -31.81 -12.16 31.45
CA ARG A 280 -33.25 -12.40 31.57
C ARG A 280 -34.06 -11.17 31.14
N GLY A 281 -34.93 -11.36 30.14
CA GLY A 281 -35.74 -10.29 29.55
C GLY A 281 -35.01 -9.34 28.59
N LYS A 282 -33.71 -9.54 28.31
CA LYS A 282 -32.92 -8.68 27.40
C LYS A 282 -32.66 -9.28 26.02
N ILE A 283 -32.67 -10.61 25.90
CA ILE A 283 -32.48 -11.35 24.64
C ILE A 283 -33.77 -12.11 24.29
N LYS A 284 -34.02 -12.29 22.99
CA LYS A 284 -35.22 -12.99 22.50
C LYS A 284 -35.12 -14.51 22.68
N VAL A 285 -33.93 -15.04 22.47
CA VAL A 285 -33.57 -16.47 22.50
C VAL A 285 -33.14 -16.94 23.90
N PHE A 286 -33.83 -16.46 24.95
CA PHE A 286 -33.39 -16.68 26.33
C PHE A 286 -33.48 -18.16 26.75
N ASN A 287 -34.53 -18.86 26.33
CA ASN A 287 -34.75 -20.26 26.72
C ASN A 287 -33.74 -21.20 26.03
N GLU A 288 -33.48 -20.91 24.75
CA GLU A 288 -32.52 -21.59 23.89
C GLU A 288 -31.10 -21.37 24.42
N MET A 289 -30.76 -20.12 24.77
CA MET A 289 -29.51 -19.78 25.46
C MET A 289 -29.37 -20.49 26.80
N GLU A 290 -30.41 -20.50 27.63
CA GLU A 290 -30.38 -21.13 28.96
C GLU A 290 -30.21 -22.67 28.86
N ALA A 291 -30.82 -23.31 27.87
CA ALA A 291 -30.67 -24.73 27.59
C ALA A 291 -29.27 -25.06 27.03
N ASN A 292 -28.82 -24.31 26.02
CA ASN A 292 -27.56 -24.57 25.32
C ASN A 292 -26.32 -23.98 26.03
N PHE A 293 -26.46 -23.21 27.10
CA PHE A 293 -25.35 -22.55 27.83
C PHE A 293 -24.13 -23.46 28.04
N LYS A 294 -24.33 -24.63 28.67
CA LYS A 294 -23.22 -25.55 28.98
C LYS A 294 -22.54 -26.13 27.73
N ASN A 295 -23.23 -26.16 26.59
CA ASN A 295 -22.66 -26.61 25.31
C ASN A 295 -21.90 -25.48 24.63
N LEU A 296 -22.43 -24.26 24.65
CA LEU A 296 -21.77 -23.05 24.15
C LEU A 296 -20.49 -22.73 24.95
N SER A 297 -20.52 -22.83 26.28
CA SER A 297 -19.33 -22.64 27.12
C SER A 297 -18.25 -23.68 26.82
N ARG A 298 -18.65 -24.96 26.66
CA ARG A 298 -17.74 -26.03 26.25
C ARG A 298 -17.19 -25.81 24.85
N ALA A 299 -17.95 -25.26 23.91
CA ALA A 299 -17.45 -24.98 22.57
C ALA A 299 -16.30 -23.97 22.62
N LEU A 300 -16.51 -22.81 23.25
CA LEU A 300 -15.48 -21.78 23.37
C LEU A 300 -14.25 -22.26 24.14
N VAL A 301 -14.44 -22.82 25.34
CA VAL A 301 -13.31 -23.22 26.19
C VAL A 301 -12.54 -24.42 25.63
N ASN A 302 -13.20 -25.36 24.93
CA ASN A 302 -12.46 -26.43 24.24
C ASN A 302 -11.66 -25.89 23.04
N ILE A 303 -12.15 -24.88 22.29
CA ILE A 303 -11.34 -24.20 21.27
C ILE A 303 -10.08 -23.63 21.91
N ALA A 304 -10.21 -22.85 23.00
CA ALA A 304 -9.06 -22.29 23.73
C ALA A 304 -8.00 -23.36 24.05
N SER A 305 -8.42 -24.44 24.72
CA SER A 305 -7.52 -25.52 25.16
C SER A 305 -6.77 -26.25 24.03
N LYS A 306 -7.29 -26.18 22.79
CA LYS A 306 -6.71 -26.83 21.59
C LYS A 306 -5.67 -25.97 20.89
N LEU A 307 -5.68 -24.64 21.06
CA LEU A 307 -4.80 -23.71 20.32
C LEU A 307 -3.29 -23.88 20.62
N THR A 308 -2.92 -24.73 21.58
CA THR A 308 -1.54 -25.25 21.73
C THR A 308 -1.06 -26.09 20.55
N HIS A 309 -1.97 -26.53 19.66
CA HIS A 309 -1.65 -27.33 18.49
C HIS A 309 -1.78 -26.48 17.22
N THR A 310 -0.72 -26.44 16.40
CA THR A 310 -0.66 -25.63 15.17
C THR A 310 -1.75 -25.98 14.15
N LYS A 311 -2.34 -27.19 14.21
CA LYS A 311 -3.49 -27.54 13.36
C LYS A 311 -4.74 -26.75 13.79
N ASP A 312 -5.09 -26.83 15.06
CA ASP A 312 -6.28 -26.21 15.64
C ASP A 312 -6.18 -24.67 15.62
N VAL A 313 -4.96 -24.10 15.68
CA VAL A 313 -4.70 -22.69 15.34
C VAL A 313 -5.14 -22.38 13.91
N ARG A 314 -4.71 -23.17 12.93
CA ARG A 314 -5.06 -22.92 11.51
C ARG A 314 -6.55 -23.10 11.25
N ASP A 315 -7.17 -24.09 11.90
CA ASP A 315 -8.61 -24.37 11.81
C ASP A 315 -9.49 -23.45 12.69
N LEU A 316 -8.93 -22.47 13.43
CA LEU A 316 -9.65 -21.58 14.35
C LEU A 316 -10.95 -21.00 13.75
N PHE A 317 -10.90 -20.43 12.55
CA PHE A 317 -12.09 -19.84 11.92
C PHE A 317 -13.16 -20.88 11.56
N MET A 318 -12.75 -22.11 11.22
CA MET A 318 -13.68 -23.22 11.03
C MET A 318 -14.31 -23.64 12.35
N ASP A 319 -13.51 -23.83 13.41
CA ASP A 319 -14.04 -24.26 14.71
C ASP A 319 -14.96 -23.19 15.33
N LEU A 320 -14.67 -21.89 15.17
CA LEU A 320 -15.59 -20.81 15.55
C LEU A 320 -16.92 -20.88 14.78
N VAL A 321 -16.88 -21.15 13.47
CA VAL A 321 -18.08 -21.31 12.66
C VAL A 321 -18.86 -22.55 13.08
N GLU A 322 -18.23 -23.73 13.13
CA GLU A 322 -18.92 -24.99 13.34
C GLU A 322 -19.37 -25.23 14.78
N LYS A 323 -18.56 -24.86 15.78
CA LYS A 323 -18.84 -25.23 17.18
C LYS A 323 -19.64 -24.17 17.93
N PHE A 324 -19.74 -22.95 17.40
CA PHE A 324 -20.44 -21.84 18.07
C PHE A 324 -21.43 -21.10 17.16
N ILE A 325 -21.00 -20.60 16.00
CA ILE A 325 -21.86 -19.76 15.14
C ILE A 325 -22.99 -20.56 14.48
N GLU A 326 -22.71 -21.77 13.97
CA GLU A 326 -23.74 -22.63 13.37
C GLU A 326 -24.83 -23.08 14.37
N PRO A 327 -24.50 -23.47 15.61
CA PRO A 327 -25.48 -23.62 16.70
C PRO A 327 -26.34 -22.37 16.94
N CYS A 328 -25.74 -21.21 17.24
CA CYS A 328 -26.50 -19.98 17.52
C CYS A 328 -27.37 -19.53 16.32
N ARG A 329 -26.90 -19.76 15.08
CA ARG A 329 -27.68 -19.50 13.86
C ARG A 329 -28.87 -20.46 13.72
N SER A 330 -28.73 -21.72 14.15
CA SER A 330 -29.81 -22.72 14.13
C SER A 330 -30.92 -22.35 15.11
N ASP A 331 -30.53 -21.87 16.30
CA ASP A 331 -31.42 -21.28 17.32
C ASP A 331 -31.92 -19.85 16.96
N ARG A 332 -31.62 -19.34 15.75
CA ARG A 332 -32.06 -18.05 15.20
C ARG A 332 -31.64 -16.80 16.00
N TRP A 333 -30.49 -16.84 16.68
CA TRP A 333 -29.96 -15.70 17.41
C TRP A 333 -29.68 -14.50 16.49
N SER A 334 -30.04 -13.29 16.91
CA SER A 334 -29.57 -12.08 16.20
C SER A 334 -28.16 -11.69 16.63
N VAL A 335 -27.47 -10.88 15.83
CA VAL A 335 -26.16 -10.29 16.19
C VAL A 335 -26.27 -9.47 17.48
N GLY A 336 -27.43 -8.88 17.78
CA GLY A 336 -27.71 -8.19 19.04
C GLY A 336 -27.76 -9.13 20.24
N ASP A 337 -28.51 -10.24 20.15
CA ASP A 337 -28.57 -11.26 21.21
C ASP A 337 -27.17 -11.86 21.45
N LEU A 338 -26.44 -12.15 20.37
CA LEU A 338 -25.07 -12.69 20.40
C LEU A 338 -24.07 -11.72 21.05
N ARG A 339 -24.19 -10.42 20.77
CA ARG A 339 -23.36 -9.35 21.35
C ARG A 339 -23.64 -9.16 22.84
N LEU A 340 -24.90 -9.23 23.26
CA LEU A 340 -25.28 -9.20 24.67
C LEU A 340 -24.79 -10.45 25.41
N PHE A 341 -25.01 -11.64 24.84
CA PHE A 341 -24.54 -12.90 25.42
C PHE A 341 -23.02 -12.89 25.60
N LEU A 342 -22.23 -12.67 24.54
CA LEU A 342 -20.77 -12.69 24.64
C LEU A 342 -20.23 -11.63 25.59
N THR A 343 -20.88 -10.46 25.69
CA THR A 343 -20.47 -9.42 26.63
C THR A 343 -20.65 -9.86 28.07
N HIS A 344 -21.83 -10.37 28.44
CA HIS A 344 -22.07 -10.83 29.81
C HIS A 344 -21.35 -12.15 30.12
N TYR A 345 -21.27 -13.07 29.16
CA TYR A 345 -20.54 -14.33 29.28
C TYR A 345 -19.06 -14.11 29.62
N THR A 346 -18.39 -13.16 28.96
CA THR A 346 -17.04 -12.73 29.35
C THR A 346 -17.08 -12.05 30.73
N SER A 347 -17.90 -11.00 30.92
CA SER A 347 -17.81 -10.13 32.09
C SER A 347 -18.24 -10.75 33.42
N THR A 348 -18.94 -11.88 33.43
CA THR A 348 -19.36 -12.53 34.69
C THR A 348 -18.35 -13.55 35.24
N THR A 349 -17.30 -13.94 34.51
CA THR A 349 -16.27 -14.84 35.06
C THR A 349 -15.43 -14.17 36.15
N HIS A 350 -15.28 -12.85 36.09
CA HIS A 350 -14.63 -12.03 37.12
C HIS A 350 -15.36 -12.10 38.47
N ASN A 351 -16.61 -12.55 38.49
CA ASN A 351 -17.44 -12.72 39.69
C ASN A 351 -17.49 -14.19 40.17
N LEU A 352 -16.50 -15.01 39.77
CA LEU A 352 -16.33 -16.40 40.21
C LEU A 352 -15.08 -16.46 41.09
N ASP A 353 -15.25 -16.58 42.41
CA ASP A 353 -14.16 -16.42 43.39
C ASP A 353 -12.97 -17.39 43.19
N SER A 354 -13.25 -18.55 42.59
CA SER A 354 -12.25 -19.57 42.27
C SER A 354 -11.57 -19.41 40.90
N PHE A 355 -12.01 -18.47 40.04
CA PHE A 355 -11.50 -18.32 38.67
C PHE A 355 -10.32 -17.34 38.59
N ARG A 356 -9.09 -17.86 38.58
CA ARG A 356 -7.86 -17.05 38.67
C ARG A 356 -7.28 -16.57 37.34
N HIS A 357 -7.75 -17.10 36.21
CA HIS A 357 -7.13 -16.91 34.89
C HIS A 357 -7.72 -15.72 34.11
N VAL A 358 -8.10 -14.63 34.81
CA VAL A 358 -8.85 -13.49 34.26
C VAL A 358 -8.11 -12.79 33.12
N VAL A 359 -6.80 -12.53 33.26
CA VAL A 359 -6.00 -11.85 32.21
C VAL A 359 -5.95 -12.66 30.92
N ILE A 360 -5.74 -13.99 31.04
CA ILE A 360 -5.72 -14.93 29.92
C ILE A 360 -7.12 -15.02 29.28
N TRP A 361 -8.17 -15.02 30.10
CA TRP A 361 -9.57 -15.04 29.67
C TRP A 361 -9.95 -13.80 28.87
N ASP A 362 -9.60 -12.60 29.33
CA ASP A 362 -9.90 -11.34 28.63
C ASP A 362 -9.14 -11.25 27.30
N ARG A 363 -7.85 -11.61 27.31
CA ARG A 363 -6.98 -11.67 26.12
C ARG A 363 -7.48 -12.69 25.08
N TYR A 364 -8.01 -13.83 25.52
CA TYR A 364 -8.69 -14.80 24.66
C TYR A 364 -10.04 -14.27 24.14
N MET A 365 -10.94 -13.88 25.05
CA MET A 365 -12.31 -13.51 24.72
C MET A 365 -12.43 -12.21 23.95
N GLY A 366 -11.50 -11.26 24.10
CA GLY A 366 -11.47 -10.03 23.30
C GLY A 366 -11.42 -10.31 21.80
N VAL A 367 -10.49 -11.17 21.36
CA VAL A 367 -10.39 -11.62 19.97
C VAL A 367 -11.61 -12.46 19.57
N ILE A 368 -11.94 -13.46 20.39
CA ILE A 368 -12.96 -14.46 20.06
C ILE A 368 -14.34 -13.82 19.91
N LYS A 369 -14.70 -12.90 20.81
CA LYS A 369 -15.92 -12.08 20.72
C LYS A 369 -15.94 -11.24 19.45
N SER A 370 -14.85 -10.55 19.12
CA SER A 370 -14.76 -9.71 17.91
C SER A 370 -14.89 -10.54 16.63
N CYS A 371 -14.21 -11.69 16.55
CA CYS A 371 -14.32 -12.63 15.42
C CYS A 371 -15.75 -13.21 15.29
N ILE A 372 -16.35 -13.68 16.39
CA ILE A 372 -17.70 -14.25 16.41
C ILE A 372 -18.77 -13.21 16.08
N LEU A 373 -18.54 -11.92 16.32
CA LEU A 373 -19.47 -10.86 15.93
C LEU A 373 -19.28 -10.41 14.47
N LYS A 374 -18.04 -10.37 13.97
CA LYS A 374 -17.77 -9.96 12.57
C LYS A 374 -18.24 -11.00 11.55
N ILE A 375 -18.05 -12.28 11.83
CA ILE A 375 -18.32 -13.37 10.89
C ILE A 375 -19.82 -13.43 10.48
N PRO A 376 -20.81 -13.43 11.40
CA PRO A 376 -22.23 -13.50 11.06
C PRO A 376 -22.75 -12.25 10.33
N GLU A 377 -22.23 -11.05 10.64
CA GLU A 377 -22.65 -9.82 9.96
C GLU A 377 -22.47 -9.94 8.43
N SER A 378 -21.32 -10.47 7.98
CA SER A 378 -21.02 -10.71 6.55
C SER A 378 -21.99 -11.69 5.86
N HIS A 379 -22.64 -12.57 6.64
CA HIS A 379 -23.61 -13.55 6.13
C HIS A 379 -25.04 -12.96 6.04
N THR A 380 -25.29 -11.81 6.67
CA THR A 380 -26.57 -11.08 6.59
C THR A 380 -26.58 -10.00 5.50
N THR A 381 -25.40 -9.49 5.12
CA THR A 381 -25.22 -8.72 3.89
C THR A 381 -25.21 -9.65 2.68
N PRO A 382 -26.20 -9.63 1.77
CA PRO A 382 -26.04 -10.29 0.48
C PRO A 382 -24.91 -9.59 -0.28
N HIS A 383 -24.01 -10.38 -0.91
CA HIS A 383 -23.02 -9.85 -1.86
C HIS A 383 -23.73 -9.36 -3.13
N THR A 384 -24.30 -8.16 -3.06
CA THR A 384 -24.85 -7.46 -4.23
C THR A 384 -23.72 -7.11 -5.17
N LYS A 385 -23.59 -7.88 -6.26
CA LYS A 385 -23.05 -7.34 -7.51
C LYS A 385 -23.79 -6.06 -7.83
N GLU A 386 -23.08 -4.99 -8.14
CA GLU A 386 -23.68 -3.68 -8.41
C GLU A 386 -24.59 -3.75 -9.65
N ARG A 387 -25.89 -3.65 -9.40
CA ARG A 387 -26.90 -3.25 -10.39
C ARG A 387 -27.91 -2.34 -9.70
N LEU A 388 -28.12 -1.17 -10.28
CA LEU A 388 -29.04 -0.17 -9.76
C LEU A 388 -30.49 -0.67 -9.86
N SER A 389 -31.26 -0.52 -8.78
CA SER A 389 -32.65 -0.04 -8.85
C SER A 389 -33.17 0.32 -7.45
N SER A 390 -34.14 1.22 -7.41
CA SER A 390 -34.65 1.87 -6.19
C SER A 390 -35.94 1.24 -5.65
N ALA A 391 -36.04 1.06 -4.33
CA ALA A 391 -37.32 0.95 -3.62
C ALA A 391 -37.15 1.42 -2.16
N ALA A 392 -38.10 2.22 -1.66
CA ALA A 392 -38.04 2.84 -0.32
C ALA A 392 -39.03 2.22 0.69
N PRO A 393 -38.69 2.12 1.99
CA PRO A 393 -39.65 1.80 3.06
C PRO A 393 -40.49 3.03 3.49
N LYS A 394 -41.49 2.82 4.35
CA LYS A 394 -42.56 3.80 4.65
C LYS A 394 -42.48 4.42 6.05
N GLU A 395 -42.95 5.67 6.14
CA GLU A 395 -43.68 6.30 7.24
C GLU A 395 -43.51 5.70 8.66
N GLY A 396 -42.61 6.28 9.45
CA GLY A 396 -42.51 6.02 10.89
C GLY A 396 -41.77 7.11 11.67
N GLY A 397 -40.56 7.48 11.24
CA GLY A 397 -39.72 8.49 11.93
C GLY A 397 -40.02 9.96 11.57
N ARG A 398 -41.01 10.20 10.70
CA ARG A 398 -41.15 11.35 9.76
C ARG A 398 -41.27 12.78 10.33
N ILE A 399 -40.96 13.00 11.60
CA ILE A 399 -40.89 14.34 12.24
C ILE A 399 -39.46 14.57 12.75
N ARG A 400 -38.99 13.78 13.73
CA ARG A 400 -37.60 13.84 14.22
C ARG A 400 -36.55 13.45 13.19
N GLU A 401 -36.94 12.66 12.19
CA GLU A 401 -36.10 12.30 11.06
C GLU A 401 -35.98 13.48 10.09
N ARG A 402 -37.10 14.17 9.79
CA ARG A 402 -37.13 15.35 8.90
C ARG A 402 -36.26 16.50 9.39
N GLU A 403 -36.28 16.82 10.68
CA GLU A 403 -35.46 17.92 11.24
C GLU A 403 -33.97 17.64 10.99
N ARG A 404 -33.51 16.42 11.30
CA ARG A 404 -32.14 15.95 11.06
C ARG A 404 -31.82 15.77 9.58
N GLU A 405 -32.81 15.49 8.75
CA GLU A 405 -32.68 15.39 7.29
C GLU A 405 -32.45 16.77 6.69
N THR A 406 -33.24 17.80 7.07
CA THR A 406 -33.00 19.19 6.64
C THR A 406 -31.67 19.77 7.13
N GLU A 407 -31.19 19.37 8.30
CA GLU A 407 -29.87 19.76 8.81
C GLU A 407 -28.76 19.11 7.96
N ARG A 408 -28.87 17.81 7.68
CA ARG A 408 -27.96 17.07 6.79
C ARG A 408 -28.08 17.41 5.31
N GLU A 409 -29.18 18.01 4.88
CA GLU A 409 -29.33 18.59 3.54
C GLU A 409 -28.58 19.91 3.49
N ARG A 410 -28.75 20.82 4.46
CA ARG A 410 -27.95 22.05 4.57
C ARG A 410 -26.44 21.77 4.66
N GLU A 411 -26.01 20.82 5.48
CA GLU A 411 -24.59 20.41 5.54
C GLU A 411 -24.09 19.85 4.19
N ARG A 412 -24.95 19.18 3.41
CA ARG A 412 -24.60 18.65 2.08
C ARG A 412 -24.67 19.71 0.98
N ASP A 413 -25.52 20.72 1.12
CA ASP A 413 -25.60 21.86 0.21
C ASP A 413 -24.42 22.82 0.44
N GLU A 414 -24.03 23.09 1.70
CA GLU A 414 -22.80 23.82 2.01
C GLU A 414 -21.56 23.04 1.58
N ALA A 415 -21.45 21.75 1.89
CA ALA A 415 -20.34 20.91 1.40
C ALA A 415 -20.36 20.74 -0.13
N GLY A 416 -21.55 20.84 -0.75
CA GLY A 416 -21.77 20.82 -2.19
C GLY A 416 -21.29 22.11 -2.85
N GLN A 417 -21.71 23.27 -2.35
CA GLN A 417 -21.22 24.59 -2.75
C GLN A 417 -19.70 24.69 -2.56
N LYS A 418 -19.17 24.27 -1.42
CA LYS A 418 -17.72 24.30 -1.17
C LYS A 418 -16.94 23.34 -2.08
N LYS A 419 -17.53 22.20 -2.48
CA LYS A 419 -16.99 21.34 -3.56
C LYS A 419 -17.14 21.93 -4.95
N GLN A 420 -18.18 22.74 -5.21
CA GLN A 420 -18.39 23.46 -6.46
C GLN A 420 -17.34 24.56 -6.60
N GLU A 421 -17.15 25.39 -5.56
CA GLU A 421 -16.09 26.41 -5.46
C GLU A 421 -14.71 25.78 -5.67
N ILE A 422 -14.36 24.72 -4.93
CA ILE A 422 -13.08 24.02 -5.13
C ILE A 422 -12.96 23.46 -6.56
N ARG A 423 -14.03 22.94 -7.17
CA ARG A 423 -14.02 22.46 -8.57
C ARG A 423 -14.00 23.57 -9.63
N GLU A 424 -14.33 24.79 -9.27
CA GLU A 424 -14.28 25.97 -10.14
C GLU A 424 -12.94 26.70 -9.98
N GLU A 425 -12.36 26.69 -8.78
CA GLU A 425 -10.98 27.08 -8.51
C GLU A 425 -9.99 26.09 -9.14
N GLU A 426 -10.17 24.77 -8.97
CA GLU A 426 -9.39 23.74 -9.66
C GLU A 426 -9.51 23.84 -11.18
N ARG A 427 -10.70 24.17 -11.72
CA ARG A 427 -10.85 24.41 -13.17
C ARG A 427 -10.23 25.74 -13.61
N SER A 428 -10.24 26.77 -12.77
CA SER A 428 -9.54 28.03 -13.03
C SER A 428 -8.02 27.83 -13.02
N LEU A 429 -7.50 27.04 -12.08
CA LEU A 429 -6.08 26.68 -11.98
C LEU A 429 -5.66 25.79 -13.16
N ARG A 430 -6.41 24.72 -13.46
CA ARG A 430 -6.17 23.88 -14.63
C ARG A 430 -6.23 24.67 -15.93
N ALA A 431 -7.19 25.58 -16.12
CA ALA A 431 -7.25 26.43 -17.31
C ALA A 431 -6.04 27.40 -17.40
N LYS A 432 -5.53 27.92 -16.28
CA LYS A 432 -4.31 28.74 -16.23
C LYS A 432 -3.06 27.91 -16.54
N GLU A 433 -2.94 26.71 -15.98
CA GLU A 433 -1.89 25.75 -16.33
C GLU A 433 -1.96 25.38 -17.81
N GLU A 434 -3.12 24.97 -18.31
CA GLU A 434 -3.38 24.55 -19.69
C GLU A 434 -3.10 25.67 -20.70
N GLN A 435 -3.44 26.93 -20.37
CA GLN A 435 -3.08 28.09 -21.16
C GLN A 435 -1.56 28.37 -21.13
N SER A 436 -0.90 28.19 -19.98
CA SER A 436 0.56 28.26 -19.86
C SER A 436 1.28 27.12 -20.61
N PHE A 437 0.71 25.91 -20.61
CA PHE A 437 1.19 24.74 -21.35
C PHE A 437 0.96 24.89 -22.86
N ALA A 438 -0.12 25.57 -23.28
CA ALA A 438 -0.36 25.89 -24.69
C ALA A 438 0.64 26.94 -25.21
N ASP A 439 0.94 27.98 -24.43
CA ASP A 439 1.96 28.97 -24.79
C ASP A 439 3.38 28.40 -24.73
N LEU A 440 3.65 27.40 -23.88
CA LEU A 440 4.91 26.65 -23.85
C LEU A 440 5.02 25.67 -25.04
N ARG A 441 3.95 24.94 -25.40
CA ARG A 441 3.90 24.06 -26.59
C ARG A 441 4.11 24.81 -27.91
N ARG A 442 3.80 26.11 -27.98
CA ARG A 442 4.16 26.95 -29.15
C ARG A 442 5.64 27.36 -29.19
N ARG A 443 6.49 26.92 -28.26
CA ARG A 443 7.91 27.32 -28.16
C ARG A 443 8.91 26.18 -28.10
N THR A 444 8.49 24.94 -27.84
CA THR A 444 9.39 23.77 -27.84
C THR A 444 8.72 22.56 -28.48
N SER A 445 9.19 22.14 -29.66
CA SER A 445 8.80 20.90 -30.31
C SER A 445 9.90 19.85 -30.13
N PRO A 446 9.68 18.75 -29.41
CA PRO A 446 10.72 17.72 -29.21
C PRO A 446 10.97 16.92 -30.49
N ALA A 447 12.25 16.74 -30.84
CA ALA A 447 12.66 15.95 -31.99
C ALA A 447 12.86 14.47 -31.62
N TYR A 448 12.28 13.55 -32.40
CA TYR A 448 12.75 12.17 -32.55
C TYR A 448 12.50 11.68 -33.97
N PHE A 449 13.42 10.87 -34.49
CA PHE A 449 13.50 10.48 -35.90
C PHE A 449 12.32 9.60 -36.36
N HIS A 450 11.85 9.86 -37.59
CA HIS A 450 11.07 8.90 -38.36
C HIS A 450 12.01 8.06 -39.25
N THR A 451 11.82 6.75 -39.26
CA THR A 451 12.43 5.86 -40.26
C THR A 451 11.40 5.52 -41.34
N ASN A 452 11.58 6.09 -42.53
CA ASN A 452 10.99 5.60 -43.78
C ASN A 452 12.03 5.70 -44.90
N ASN A 453 11.86 4.90 -45.94
CA ASN A 453 12.92 4.64 -46.92
C ASN A 453 13.13 5.80 -47.91
N ASP A 454 14.33 5.84 -48.50
CA ASP A 454 14.75 6.66 -49.65
C ASP A 454 14.95 8.18 -49.44
N THR A 455 16.22 8.53 -49.22
CA THR A 455 16.85 9.87 -49.39
C THR A 455 16.26 11.04 -48.58
N TYR A 456 16.88 11.34 -47.42
CA TYR A 456 16.70 12.61 -46.71
C TYR A 456 17.98 13.02 -45.95
N THR A 457 18.34 14.30 -46.02
CA THR A 457 19.45 14.91 -45.24
C THR A 457 19.04 16.32 -44.80
N GLU A 458 18.08 16.40 -43.88
CA GLU A 458 17.74 17.65 -43.18
C GLU A 458 17.89 17.42 -41.68
N CYS A 459 18.49 18.39 -41.00
CA CYS A 459 18.59 18.43 -39.56
C CYS A 459 17.47 19.31 -38.98
N THR A 460 17.19 19.17 -37.69
CA THR A 460 16.29 20.06 -36.97
C THR A 460 16.91 21.46 -36.79
N ASP A 461 16.06 22.48 -36.67
CA ASP A 461 16.50 23.85 -36.37
C ASP A 461 17.49 23.88 -35.19
N GLY A 462 18.54 24.72 -35.31
CA GLY A 462 19.69 24.73 -34.40
C GLY A 462 20.80 23.73 -34.76
N TYR A 463 20.63 22.90 -35.80
CA TYR A 463 21.64 21.93 -36.24
C TYR A 463 21.87 21.97 -37.76
N GLN A 464 23.11 21.71 -38.17
CA GLN A 464 23.53 21.63 -39.57
C GLN A 464 24.11 20.24 -39.87
N TRP A 465 23.81 19.68 -41.05
CA TRP A 465 24.34 18.38 -41.46
C TRP A 465 25.84 18.47 -41.77
N ASP A 466 26.65 17.74 -41.01
CA ASP A 466 28.09 17.66 -41.20
C ASP A 466 28.45 16.42 -42.04
N ILE A 467 28.98 16.67 -43.23
CA ILE A 467 29.18 15.63 -44.26
C ILE A 467 30.33 14.66 -43.90
N GLU A 468 31.33 15.12 -43.15
CA GLU A 468 32.47 14.28 -42.76
C GLU A 468 32.13 13.33 -41.61
N SER A 469 31.41 13.81 -40.59
CA SER A 469 30.97 12.99 -39.46
C SER A 469 29.66 12.22 -39.71
N GLN A 470 28.88 12.56 -40.75
CA GLN A 470 27.56 11.99 -41.04
C GLN A 470 26.56 12.17 -39.88
N HIS A 471 26.62 13.31 -39.20
CA HIS A 471 25.75 13.65 -38.08
C HIS A 471 25.24 15.10 -38.18
N CYS A 472 24.11 15.39 -37.53
CA CYS A 472 23.65 16.75 -37.30
C CYS A 472 24.50 17.41 -36.20
N LYS A 473 25.33 18.37 -36.59
CA LYS A 473 26.21 19.14 -35.71
C LYS A 473 25.51 20.41 -35.25
N ASP A 474 25.77 20.81 -34.01
CA ASP A 474 25.24 22.02 -33.40
C ASP A 474 25.65 23.29 -34.17
N VAL A 475 24.71 24.23 -34.36
CA VAL A 475 24.97 25.55 -34.94
C VAL A 475 25.20 26.55 -33.80
N ASN A 476 26.37 27.17 -33.75
CA ASN A 476 26.63 28.19 -32.74
C ASN A 476 26.01 29.54 -33.16
N GLU A 477 24.76 29.82 -32.77
CA GLU A 477 24.11 31.08 -33.16
C GLU A 477 24.73 32.30 -32.48
N CYS A 478 25.41 32.14 -31.34
CA CYS A 478 26.15 33.24 -30.72
C CYS A 478 27.34 33.73 -31.57
N GLU A 479 27.87 32.88 -32.45
CA GLU A 479 28.90 33.23 -33.44
C GLU A 479 28.30 33.53 -34.82
N THR A 480 27.17 32.89 -35.16
CA THR A 480 26.55 32.96 -36.50
C THR A 480 25.57 34.13 -36.66
N ILE A 481 24.95 34.64 -35.59
CA ILE A 481 23.95 35.72 -35.62
C ILE A 481 24.49 37.00 -34.96
N PRO A 482 24.80 38.06 -35.74
CA PRO A 482 25.12 39.37 -35.19
C PRO A 482 23.96 39.92 -34.33
N GLU A 483 24.28 40.40 -33.12
CA GLU A 483 23.30 40.86 -32.13
C GLU A 483 22.18 39.84 -31.80
N ALA A 484 22.52 38.54 -31.74
CA ALA A 484 21.61 37.46 -31.32
C ALA A 484 20.82 37.80 -30.04
N CYS A 485 21.45 38.50 -29.09
CA CYS A 485 20.82 39.01 -27.88
C CYS A 485 20.63 40.53 -27.93
N LYS A 486 19.41 41.00 -27.61
CA LYS A 486 19.06 42.43 -27.58
C LYS A 486 19.36 43.06 -26.22
N GLY A 487 19.89 44.29 -26.24
CA GLY A 487 20.27 45.03 -25.02
C GLY A 487 21.60 44.54 -24.43
N GLU A 488 21.86 44.84 -23.15
CA GLU A 488 23.15 44.52 -22.51
C GLU A 488 23.33 43.02 -22.14
N MET A 489 22.56 42.12 -22.73
CA MET A 489 22.64 40.68 -22.47
C MET A 489 23.87 40.05 -23.15
N LYS A 490 24.36 38.94 -22.58
CA LYS A 490 25.42 38.10 -23.13
C LYS A 490 24.79 36.82 -23.70
N CYS A 491 25.24 36.44 -24.91
CA CYS A 491 24.88 35.19 -25.55
C CYS A 491 25.70 34.01 -24.98
N PHE A 492 25.08 32.86 -24.82
CA PHE A 492 25.69 31.58 -24.44
C PHE A 492 25.09 30.46 -25.31
N ASN A 493 25.93 29.73 -26.03
CA ASN A 493 25.49 28.64 -26.91
C ASN A 493 25.22 27.35 -26.13
N HIS A 494 24.29 26.53 -26.62
CA HIS A 494 24.05 25.16 -26.14
C HIS A 494 23.57 24.28 -27.30
N TYR A 495 23.53 22.97 -27.09
CA TYR A 495 22.99 22.04 -28.07
C TYR A 495 21.55 22.41 -28.47
N GLY A 496 21.34 22.77 -29.73
CA GLY A 496 20.06 23.15 -30.32
C GLY A 496 19.60 24.58 -30.01
N GLY A 497 20.50 25.52 -29.70
CA GLY A 497 20.16 26.93 -29.62
C GLY A 497 21.08 27.80 -28.74
N TYR A 498 20.62 29.03 -28.47
CA TYR A 498 21.34 29.99 -27.62
C TYR A 498 20.46 30.61 -26.52
N LEU A 499 21.10 30.92 -25.39
CA LEU A 499 20.52 31.69 -24.29
C LEU A 499 21.08 33.11 -24.23
N CYS A 500 20.20 34.06 -23.93
CA CYS A 500 20.56 35.44 -23.60
C CYS A 500 20.43 35.66 -22.09
N LEU A 501 21.55 35.90 -21.41
CA LEU A 501 21.62 36.09 -19.96
C LEU A 501 22.16 37.48 -19.59
N PRO A 502 21.80 38.04 -18.41
CA PRO A 502 22.44 39.25 -17.90
C PRO A 502 23.95 39.05 -17.69
N ARG A 503 24.75 40.11 -17.86
CA ARG A 503 26.23 40.05 -17.69
C ARG A 503 26.71 39.61 -16.31
N SER A 504 25.85 39.63 -15.30
CA SER A 504 26.11 39.13 -13.94
C SER A 504 25.95 37.61 -13.80
N ALA A 505 25.51 36.89 -14.83
CA ALA A 505 25.34 35.44 -14.78
C ALA A 505 26.64 34.71 -15.18
N SER A 506 27.13 33.84 -14.31
CA SER A 506 28.23 32.91 -14.57
C SER A 506 27.69 31.50 -14.83
N VAL A 507 27.83 31.02 -16.06
CA VAL A 507 27.56 29.62 -16.42
C VAL A 507 28.82 28.79 -16.14
N LEU A 508 28.70 27.74 -15.33
CA LEU A 508 29.72 26.71 -15.19
C LEU A 508 29.38 25.56 -16.15
N THR A 509 30.15 25.39 -17.21
CA THR A 509 30.10 24.18 -18.03
C THR A 509 30.59 22.99 -17.23
N ALA A 510 29.87 21.87 -17.30
CA ALA A 510 30.41 20.59 -16.86
C ALA A 510 31.66 20.24 -17.69
N PRO A 511 32.71 19.62 -17.11
CA PRO A 511 33.84 19.15 -17.90
C PRO A 511 33.38 18.16 -18.96
N GLU A 512 33.75 18.38 -20.22
CA GLU A 512 33.48 17.43 -21.30
C GLU A 512 34.16 16.07 -20.99
N PRO A 513 33.50 14.93 -21.30
CA PRO A 513 34.12 13.63 -21.16
C PRO A 513 35.30 13.52 -22.14
N ILE A 514 36.52 13.46 -21.59
CA ILE A 514 37.76 13.41 -22.38
C ILE A 514 37.71 12.21 -23.34
N SER A 515 37.66 12.51 -24.64
CA SER A 515 37.73 11.52 -25.71
C SER A 515 39.14 10.91 -25.75
N GLN A 516 39.30 9.70 -25.22
CA GLN A 516 40.58 8.99 -25.25
C GLN A 516 40.80 8.35 -26.64
N PRO A 517 41.95 8.57 -27.31
CA PRO A 517 42.28 7.90 -28.57
C PRO A 517 42.72 6.46 -28.33
N GLU A 518 42.48 5.59 -29.32
CA GLU A 518 42.82 4.17 -29.26
C GLU A 518 44.34 3.91 -29.21
N GLN A 519 44.79 3.18 -28.19
CA GLN A 519 45.99 2.33 -28.23
C GLN A 519 45.67 1.04 -27.46
N GLY A 520 46.12 -0.12 -27.93
CA GLY A 520 45.60 -1.42 -27.47
C GLY A 520 46.62 -2.53 -27.27
N LEU A 521 46.08 -3.73 -26.98
CA LEU A 521 46.75 -5.02 -26.72
C LEU A 521 47.44 -5.14 -25.34
N PRO A 522 47.64 -6.37 -24.82
CA PRO A 522 47.26 -7.68 -25.36
C PRO A 522 46.20 -8.44 -24.54
N VAL A 523 45.80 -9.62 -25.04
CA VAL A 523 44.92 -10.59 -24.37
C VAL A 523 45.77 -11.60 -23.58
N GLU A 524 45.33 -11.97 -22.38
CA GLU A 524 45.67 -13.26 -21.76
C GLU A 524 44.39 -13.99 -21.29
N VAL A 525 44.51 -15.30 -21.11
CA VAL A 525 43.40 -16.24 -20.91
C VAL A 525 43.72 -17.15 -19.73
N ASN A 526 42.85 -17.21 -18.72
CA ASN A 526 42.39 -18.52 -18.20
C ASN A 526 41.19 -18.48 -17.23
N GLU A 527 40.35 -19.49 -17.48
CA GLU A 527 39.47 -20.32 -16.65
C GLU A 527 39.18 -20.04 -15.15
N SER A 528 38.00 -20.56 -14.75
CA SER A 528 37.37 -20.50 -13.42
C SER A 528 37.87 -21.53 -12.42
N PHE A 529 37.76 -21.27 -11.10
CA PHE A 529 37.15 -22.18 -10.11
C PHE A 529 36.79 -21.47 -8.76
N ASN A 530 35.88 -22.09 -8.00
CA ASN A 530 35.29 -21.67 -6.69
C ASN A 530 36.08 -22.26 -5.48
N PRO A 531 35.70 -22.06 -4.17
CA PRO A 531 34.81 -21.08 -3.48
C PRO A 531 35.46 -20.42 -2.22
N CYS A 532 34.67 -19.71 -1.40
CA CYS A 532 35.06 -19.19 -0.06
C CYS A 532 35.28 -20.27 1.04
N PRO A 533 36.07 -19.97 2.09
CA PRO A 533 36.28 -20.85 3.25
C PRO A 533 35.19 -20.71 4.34
N PRO A 534 35.03 -21.72 5.24
CA PRO A 534 34.16 -21.63 6.41
C PRO A 534 34.79 -20.85 7.57
N ARG A 535 33.95 -20.36 8.50
CA ARG A 535 34.38 -19.98 9.85
C ARG A 535 34.10 -21.13 10.83
N GLY A 536 35.02 -21.31 11.78
CA GLY A 536 34.74 -21.94 13.08
C GLY A 536 34.54 -20.88 14.16
#